data_AF-A0A0J7XMY9-F1
#
_entry.id   AF-A0A0J7XMY9-F1
#
_cell.length_a   1.000
_cell.length_b   1.000
_cell.length_c   1.000
_cell.angle_alpha   90.00
_cell.angle_beta   90.00
_cell.angle_gamma   90.00
#
_symmetry.space_group_name_H-M   'P 1'
#
loop_
_entity.id
_entity.type
_entity.pdbx_description
1 polymer ?
#
loop_
_entity_poly.entity_id
_entity_poly.type
_entity_poly.pdbx_seq_one_letter_code
_entity_poly.pdbx_strand_id
1 'polypeptide(L)'
;MPVEILTTHLNSRHASGVSDDRSLYAYQRQVEFLSRFVATNHDPASPLIMAGDFNMGPRPSRRSLLLGSVRGMSNDRGRAIVRDGLSSCLSNPADRIAQSADARWILKRGRDWQFMSDGEHVGLKATHAAVPFGRAGGAEMLSDHMGFSVDYQLNHS
;
A
#
# COMPACT_ATOMS: atom_id res chain seq x y z
N MET A 1 -16.33 -13.25 9.89
CA MET A 1 -15.45 -13.36 8.71
C MET A 1 -14.07 -12.86 9.11
N PRO A 2 -12.97 -13.50 8.68
CA PRO A 2 -11.62 -13.01 8.92
C PRO A 2 -11.34 -11.75 8.09
N VAL A 3 -10.28 -11.02 8.46
CA VAL A 3 -9.65 -10.03 7.59
C VAL A 3 -8.47 -10.71 6.92
N GLU A 4 -8.39 -10.63 5.59
CA GLU A 4 -7.26 -11.17 4.84
C GLU A 4 -6.13 -10.15 4.76
N ILE A 5 -4.90 -10.61 5.03
CA ILE A 5 -3.69 -9.79 4.93
C ILE A 5 -2.77 -10.41 3.90
N LEU A 6 -2.48 -9.66 2.84
CA LEU A 6 -1.48 -9.99 1.83
C LEU A 6 -0.26 -9.11 2.04
N THR A 7 0.93 -9.70 2.05
CA THR A 7 2.20 -8.98 2.06
C THR A 7 3.00 -9.23 0.79
N THR A 8 3.69 -8.21 0.29
CA THR A 8 4.54 -8.33 -0.90
C THR A 8 5.77 -7.43 -0.85
N HIS A 9 6.77 -7.79 -1.66
CA HIS A 9 7.91 -6.95 -1.98
C HIS A 9 8.18 -7.07 -3.50
N LEU A 10 7.82 -6.03 -4.26
CA LEU A 10 7.96 -6.01 -5.72
C LEU A 10 9.35 -5.53 -6.18
N ASN A 11 9.67 -5.78 -7.44
CA ASN A 11 10.98 -5.57 -8.04
C ASN A 11 11.49 -4.14 -7.82
N SER A 12 12.62 -4.03 -7.13
CA SER A 12 13.35 -2.76 -7.03
C SER A 12 13.96 -2.38 -8.37
N ARG A 13 13.82 -1.10 -8.75
CA ARG A 13 14.33 -0.59 -10.03
C ARG A 13 15.85 -0.61 -10.06
N HIS A 14 16.46 0.26 -9.26
CA HIS A 14 17.90 0.52 -9.35
C HIS A 14 18.75 -0.55 -8.67
N ALA A 15 18.26 -1.15 -7.58
CA ALA A 15 18.99 -2.20 -6.87
C ALA A 15 19.15 -3.48 -7.71
N SER A 16 18.38 -3.62 -8.80
CA SER A 16 18.50 -4.75 -9.73
C SER A 16 19.72 -4.67 -10.66
N GLY A 17 20.32 -3.48 -10.85
CA GLY A 17 21.50 -3.30 -11.71
C GLY A 17 21.25 -3.49 -13.21
N VAL A 18 19.99 -3.51 -13.66
CA VAL A 18 19.62 -3.72 -15.06
C VAL A 18 19.02 -2.46 -15.70
N SER A 19 18.80 -2.49 -17.02
CA SER A 19 18.13 -1.40 -17.73
C SER A 19 16.73 -1.14 -17.18
N ASP A 20 16.29 0.11 -17.31
CA ASP A 20 14.94 0.54 -16.90
C ASP A 20 13.84 -0.32 -17.53
N ASP A 21 13.98 -0.66 -18.82
CA ASP A 21 13.01 -1.48 -19.55
C ASP A 21 12.94 -2.90 -19.00
N ARG A 22 14.10 -3.51 -18.72
CA ARG A 22 14.14 -4.86 -18.14
C ARG A 22 13.54 -4.87 -16.73
N SER A 23 13.82 -3.83 -15.95
CA SER A 23 13.24 -3.68 -14.61
C SER A 23 11.73 -3.43 -14.66
N LEU A 24 11.24 -2.61 -15.59
CA LEU A 24 9.81 -2.36 -15.77
C LEU A 24 9.08 -3.62 -16.23
N TYR A 25 9.67 -4.40 -17.14
CA TYR A 25 9.13 -5.68 -17.56
C TYR A 25 9.01 -6.65 -16.37
N ALA A 26 10.08 -6.81 -15.57
CA ALA A 26 10.04 -7.66 -14.38
C ALA A 26 8.95 -7.20 -13.38
N TYR A 27 8.85 -5.89 -13.16
CA TYR A 27 7.80 -5.29 -12.32
C TYR A 27 6.39 -5.62 -12.84
N GLN A 28 6.15 -5.45 -14.14
CA GLN A 28 4.86 -5.79 -14.76
C GLN A 28 4.50 -7.26 -14.52
N ARG A 29 5.45 -8.19 -14.72
CA ARG A 29 5.21 -9.63 -14.51
C ARG A 29 4.85 -9.96 -13.06
N GLN A 30 5.43 -9.27 -12.10
CA GLN A 30 5.09 -9.45 -10.68
C GLN A 30 3.74 -8.85 -10.32
N VAL A 31 3.37 -7.69 -10.90
CA VAL A 31 2.04 -7.09 -10.72
C VAL A 31 0.96 -8.00 -11.33
N GLU A 32 1.20 -8.56 -12.51
CA GLU A 32 0.30 -9.54 -13.15
C GLU A 32 0.16 -10.82 -12.31
N PHE A 33 1.26 -11.32 -11.74
CA PHE A 33 1.24 -12.44 -10.82
C PHE A 33 0.42 -12.11 -9.57
N LEU A 34 0.65 -10.96 -8.93
CA LEU A 34 -0.09 -10.51 -7.76
C LEU A 34 -1.60 -10.43 -8.05
N SER A 35 -1.97 -9.87 -9.21
CA SER A 35 -3.38 -9.80 -9.63
C SER A 35 -4.02 -11.18 -9.77
N ARG A 36 -3.34 -12.14 -10.38
CA ARG A 36 -3.82 -13.52 -10.49
C ARG A 36 -3.87 -14.22 -9.14
N PHE A 37 -2.89 -13.98 -8.29
CA PHE A 37 -2.83 -14.56 -6.95
C PHE A 37 -4.05 -14.12 -6.13
N VAL A 38 -4.35 -12.82 -6.08
CA VAL A 38 -5.54 -12.32 -5.38
C VAL A 38 -6.81 -12.88 -6.01
N ALA A 39 -6.94 -12.84 -7.34
CA ALA A 39 -8.13 -13.38 -8.01
C ALA A 39 -8.39 -14.88 -7.74
N THR A 40 -7.35 -15.65 -7.43
CA THR A 40 -7.45 -17.09 -7.18
C THR A 40 -7.67 -17.42 -5.70
N ASN A 41 -7.12 -16.62 -4.79
CA ASN A 41 -7.00 -16.99 -3.38
C ASN A 41 -7.80 -16.09 -2.43
N HIS A 42 -8.24 -14.91 -2.87
CA HIS A 42 -9.00 -13.97 -2.03
C HIS A 42 -10.49 -14.30 -2.10
N ASP A 43 -11.14 -14.39 -0.94
CA ASP A 43 -12.60 -14.42 -0.84
C ASP A 43 -13.16 -12.99 -0.86
N PRO A 44 -13.92 -12.58 -1.90
CA PRO A 44 -14.52 -11.25 -1.97
C PRO A 44 -15.47 -10.92 -0.81
N ALA A 45 -15.98 -11.91 -0.06
CA ALA A 45 -16.80 -11.65 1.12
C ALA A 45 -15.96 -11.06 2.28
N SER A 46 -14.67 -11.38 2.32
CA SER A 46 -13.74 -10.94 3.36
C SER A 46 -13.08 -9.59 3.02
N PRO A 47 -12.84 -8.71 4.00
CA PRO A 47 -12.01 -7.53 3.76
C PRO A 47 -10.56 -7.91 3.49
N LEU A 48 -9.87 -7.13 2.66
CA LEU A 48 -8.48 -7.38 2.25
C LEU A 48 -7.61 -6.15 2.51
N ILE A 49 -6.46 -6.38 3.15
CA ILE A 49 -5.36 -5.42 3.25
C ILE A 49 -4.15 -5.97 2.48
N MET A 50 -3.70 -5.24 1.46
CA MET A 50 -2.49 -5.56 0.70
C MET A 50 -1.37 -4.59 1.11
N ALA A 51 -0.37 -5.11 1.81
CA ALA A 51 0.69 -4.34 2.44
C ALA A 51 2.09 -4.68 1.90
N GLY A 52 3.02 -3.74 2.01
CA GLY A 52 4.45 -4.00 1.82
C GLY A 52 5.15 -3.00 0.90
N ASP A 53 6.34 -3.37 0.45
CA ASP A 53 7.13 -2.57 -0.48
C ASP A 53 6.72 -2.91 -1.92
N PHE A 54 5.82 -2.10 -2.46
CA PHE A 54 5.41 -2.25 -3.84
C PHE A 54 6.42 -1.68 -4.83
N ASN A 55 7.49 -1.00 -4.40
CA ASN A 55 8.51 -0.41 -5.27
C ASN A 55 7.94 0.44 -6.43
N MET A 56 6.72 0.98 -6.25
CA MET A 56 6.00 1.76 -7.26
C MET A 56 6.70 3.09 -7.52
N GLY A 57 7.03 3.80 -6.44
CA GLY A 57 7.72 5.07 -6.51
C GLY A 57 6.90 6.18 -7.17
N PRO A 58 7.53 7.34 -7.46
CA PRO A 58 6.89 8.43 -8.20
C PRO A 58 6.81 8.17 -9.72
N ARG A 59 7.07 6.95 -10.21
CA ARG A 59 7.20 6.66 -11.65
C ARG A 59 5.82 6.42 -12.29
N PRO A 60 5.43 7.20 -13.32
CA PRO A 60 4.09 7.10 -13.90
C PRO A 60 3.74 5.70 -14.42
N SER A 61 4.67 5.01 -15.07
CA SER A 61 4.44 3.66 -15.63
C SER A 61 4.14 2.62 -14.54
N ARG A 62 4.98 2.54 -13.50
CA ARG A 62 4.76 1.63 -12.36
C ARG A 62 3.49 1.99 -11.58
N ARG A 63 3.20 3.28 -11.40
CA ARG A 63 1.96 3.76 -10.77
C ARG A 63 0.73 3.31 -11.54
N SER A 64 0.71 3.51 -12.85
CA SER A 64 -0.42 3.12 -13.70
C SER A 64 -0.66 1.62 -13.64
N LEU A 65 0.40 0.80 -13.79
CA LEU A 65 0.31 -0.66 -13.71
C LEU A 65 -0.24 -1.15 -12.36
N LEU A 66 0.35 -0.68 -11.26
CA LEU A 66 -0.04 -1.14 -9.93
C LEU A 66 -1.43 -0.67 -9.54
N LEU A 67 -1.74 0.63 -9.66
CA LEU A 67 -3.03 1.16 -9.24
C LEU A 67 -4.19 0.63 -10.10
N GLY A 68 -3.94 0.39 -11.40
CA GLY A 68 -4.91 -0.29 -12.26
C GLY A 68 -5.19 -1.72 -11.78
N SER A 69 -4.15 -2.46 -11.41
CA SER A 69 -4.29 -3.84 -10.91
C SER A 69 -4.97 -3.89 -9.54
N VAL A 70 -4.58 -3.03 -8.60
CA VAL A 70 -5.21 -2.95 -7.26
C VAL A 70 -6.68 -2.60 -7.36
N ARG A 71 -7.06 -1.70 -8.27
CA ARG A 71 -8.48 -1.39 -8.53
C ARG A 71 -9.27 -2.61 -9.01
N GLY A 72 -8.67 -3.46 -9.85
CA GLY A 72 -9.31 -4.71 -10.32
C GLY A 72 -9.42 -5.78 -9.23
N MET A 73 -8.47 -5.80 -8.30
CA MET A 73 -8.42 -6.74 -7.16
C MET A 73 -9.38 -6.38 -6.03
N SER A 74 -9.82 -5.13 -5.93
CA SER A 74 -10.67 -4.65 -4.84
C SER A 74 -12.16 -4.81 -5.13
N ASN A 75 -12.94 -4.99 -4.07
CA ASN A 75 -14.41 -4.92 -4.05
C ASN A 75 -14.94 -3.48 -4.12
N ASP A 76 -14.07 -2.47 -3.96
CA ASP A 76 -14.42 -1.05 -4.12
C ASP A 76 -14.67 -0.65 -5.59
N ARG A 77 -15.19 -1.58 -6.41
CA ARG A 77 -15.48 -1.40 -7.84
C ARG A 77 -16.54 -0.30 -8.01
N GLY A 78 -16.07 0.93 -8.21
CA GLY A 78 -16.92 2.13 -8.28
C GLY A 78 -16.33 3.34 -7.57
N ARG A 79 -15.36 3.15 -6.66
CA ARG A 79 -14.62 4.27 -6.08
C ARG A 79 -13.65 4.86 -7.09
N ALA A 80 -13.62 6.19 -7.15
CA ALA A 80 -12.71 6.92 -8.06
C ALA A 80 -11.23 6.69 -7.71
N ILE A 81 -10.93 6.40 -6.44
CA ILE A 81 -9.58 6.35 -5.87
C ILE A 81 -9.39 5.04 -5.11
N VAL A 82 -8.23 4.39 -5.32
CA VAL A 82 -7.79 3.23 -4.53
C VAL A 82 -7.46 3.71 -3.12
N ARG A 83 -8.00 3.05 -2.10
CA ARG A 83 -7.80 3.42 -0.70
C ARG A 83 -6.49 2.84 -0.16
N ASP A 84 -5.78 3.65 0.64
CA ASP A 84 -4.56 3.29 1.37
C ASP A 84 -4.67 3.77 2.82
N GLY A 85 -4.25 2.94 3.77
CA GLY A 85 -4.40 3.21 5.20
C GLY A 85 -3.67 4.48 5.66
N LEU A 86 -2.39 4.63 5.30
CA LEU A 86 -1.60 5.79 5.72
C LEU A 86 -2.14 7.09 5.14
N SER A 87 -2.41 7.11 3.83
CA SER A 87 -3.02 8.25 3.13
C SER A 87 -4.37 8.65 3.73
N SER A 88 -5.17 7.66 4.15
CA SER A 88 -6.47 7.92 4.78
C SER A 88 -6.30 8.64 6.13
N CYS A 89 -5.37 8.19 6.99
CA CYS A 89 -5.12 8.87 8.26
C CYS A 89 -4.49 10.27 8.07
N LEU A 90 -3.63 10.48 7.06
CA LEU A 90 -3.08 11.81 6.80
C LEU A 90 -4.12 12.81 6.28
N SER A 91 -5.22 12.33 5.69
CA SER A 91 -6.30 13.20 5.19
C SER A 91 -7.11 13.85 6.32
N ASN A 92 -6.99 13.35 7.55
CA ASN A 92 -7.63 13.93 8.74
C ASN A 92 -6.66 14.88 9.48
N PRO A 93 -6.87 16.21 9.44
CA PRO A 93 -5.97 17.17 10.09
C PRO A 93 -5.90 17.05 11.62
N ALA A 94 -6.91 16.41 12.23
CA ALA A 94 -6.93 16.18 13.68
C ALA A 94 -5.97 15.06 14.13
N ASP A 95 -5.56 14.18 13.21
CA ASP A 95 -4.64 13.09 13.55
C ASP A 95 -3.19 13.58 13.61
N ARG A 96 -2.47 13.19 14.67
CA ARG A 96 -1.05 13.57 14.85
C ARG A 96 -0.17 13.14 13.68
N ILE A 97 -0.52 12.04 13.00
CA ILE A 97 0.21 11.55 11.84
C ILE A 97 0.20 12.55 10.67
N ALA A 98 -0.83 13.39 10.56
CA ALA A 98 -0.91 14.44 9.53
C ALA A 98 0.23 15.47 9.66
N GLN A 99 0.79 15.64 10.86
CA GLN A 99 1.92 16.52 11.13
C GLN A 99 3.28 15.82 10.98
N SER A 100 3.32 14.48 10.86
CA SER A 100 4.56 13.71 10.77
C SER A 100 5.31 13.94 9.46
N ALA A 101 6.56 14.41 9.57
CA ALA A 101 7.46 14.55 8.44
C ALA A 101 7.86 13.19 7.83
N ASP A 102 7.98 12.16 8.66
CA ASP A 102 8.31 10.81 8.24
C ASP A 102 7.15 10.18 7.46
N ALA A 103 5.91 10.36 7.90
CA ALA A 103 4.74 9.88 7.18
C ALA A 103 4.61 10.54 5.79
N ARG A 104 4.83 11.87 5.72
CA ARG A 104 4.88 12.59 4.44
C ARG A 104 6.04 12.11 3.55
N TRP A 105 7.17 11.76 4.15
CA TRP A 105 8.32 11.23 3.42
C TRP A 105 8.00 9.86 2.81
N ILE A 106 7.34 8.96 3.57
CA ILE A 106 6.89 7.64 3.08
C ILE A 106 5.97 7.81 1.86
N LEU A 107 4.92 8.64 1.98
CA LEU A 107 3.99 8.88 0.87
C LEU A 107 4.67 9.52 -0.34
N LYS A 108 5.62 10.45 -0.12
CA LYS A 108 6.41 11.07 -1.19
C LYS A 108 7.27 10.05 -1.91
N ARG A 109 7.88 9.10 -1.19
CA ARG A 109 8.64 7.99 -1.80
C ARG A 109 7.70 7.05 -2.55
N GLY A 110 6.51 6.79 -2.02
CA GLY A 110 5.45 6.03 -2.69
C GLY A 110 5.85 4.59 -3.01
N ARG A 111 6.67 3.97 -2.16
CA ARG A 111 7.11 2.57 -2.32
C ARG A 111 6.33 1.65 -1.39
N ASP A 112 6.15 2.06 -0.15
CA ASP A 112 5.46 1.31 0.90
C ASP A 112 3.98 1.72 0.97
N TRP A 113 3.08 0.74 0.90
CA TRP A 113 1.62 0.98 0.89
C TRP A 113 0.90 -0.06 1.74
N GLN A 114 -0.29 0.31 2.22
CA GLN A 114 -1.29 -0.62 2.75
C GLN A 114 -2.63 -0.34 2.06
N PHE A 115 -2.83 -0.93 0.88
CA PHE A 115 -4.10 -0.82 0.17
C PHE A 115 -5.19 -1.59 0.91
N MET A 116 -6.39 -1.02 0.99
CA MET A 116 -7.52 -1.63 1.69
C MET A 116 -8.73 -1.78 0.78
N SER A 117 -9.44 -2.90 0.95
CA SER A 117 -10.68 -3.25 0.25
C SER A 117 -11.70 -3.74 1.26
N ASP A 118 -12.93 -3.24 1.17
CA ASP A 118 -14.04 -3.75 1.99
C ASP A 118 -14.39 -5.20 1.57
N GLY A 119 -14.97 -5.95 2.50
CA GLY A 119 -15.68 -7.20 2.20
C GLY A 119 -17.15 -6.93 1.88
N GLU A 120 -17.96 -7.98 1.75
CA GLU A 120 -19.38 -7.84 1.39
C GLU A 120 -20.21 -7.18 2.50
N HIS A 121 -19.94 -7.52 3.77
CA HIS A 121 -20.69 -7.03 4.94
C HIS A 121 -19.81 -6.34 5.99
N VAL A 122 -18.50 -6.23 5.73
CA VAL A 122 -17.53 -5.65 6.65
C VAL A 122 -16.68 -4.63 5.93
N GLY A 123 -16.78 -3.37 6.36
CA GLY A 123 -15.95 -2.28 5.86
C GLY A 123 -14.68 -2.08 6.68
N LEU A 124 -13.60 -1.67 6.03
CA LEU A 124 -12.35 -1.23 6.66
C LEU A 124 -12.31 0.29 6.75
N LYS A 125 -12.02 0.80 7.95
CA LYS A 125 -11.72 2.21 8.18
C LYS A 125 -10.38 2.34 8.89
N ALA A 126 -9.38 2.93 8.22
CA ALA A 126 -8.15 3.33 8.88
C ALA A 126 -8.45 4.46 9.88
N THR A 127 -8.10 4.26 11.16
CA THR A 127 -8.42 5.18 12.25
C THR A 127 -7.21 5.83 12.88
N HIS A 128 -6.06 5.16 12.83
CA HIS A 128 -4.83 5.69 13.39
C HIS A 128 -3.64 5.17 12.60
N ALA A 129 -2.55 5.93 12.57
CA ALA A 129 -1.29 5.50 11.98
C ALA A 129 -0.10 6.04 12.77
N ALA A 130 0.97 5.26 12.81
CA ALA A 130 2.22 5.62 13.48
C ALA A 130 3.42 5.23 12.62
N VAL A 131 4.56 5.90 12.83
CA VAL A 131 5.85 5.55 12.20
C VAL A 131 6.82 5.10 13.29
N PRO A 132 6.72 3.84 13.78
CA PRO A 132 7.60 3.34 14.84
C PRO A 132 9.06 3.24 14.40
N PHE A 133 9.31 3.08 13.10
CA PHE A 133 10.65 2.99 12.52
C PHE A 133 10.87 4.09 11.49
N GLY A 134 11.07 5.30 12.00
CA GLY A 134 11.37 6.51 11.23
C GLY A 134 12.80 7.00 11.44
N ARG A 135 12.99 8.31 11.50
CA ARG A 135 14.26 8.91 11.92
C ARG A 135 14.41 8.82 13.44
N ALA A 136 15.51 8.26 13.92
CA ALA A 136 15.80 8.19 15.36
C ALA A 136 16.52 9.47 15.82
N GLY A 137 16.03 10.11 16.89
CA GLY A 137 16.76 11.02 17.82
C GLY A 137 17.69 12.14 17.30
N GLY A 138 17.84 12.32 15.99
CA GLY A 138 18.91 13.11 15.37
C GLY A 138 18.94 13.10 13.83
N ALA A 139 17.84 12.70 13.18
CA ALA A 139 17.58 12.77 11.72
C ALA A 139 18.09 11.63 10.82
N GLU A 140 18.89 10.68 11.31
CA GLU A 140 19.33 9.53 10.50
C GLU A 140 18.29 8.41 10.43
N MET A 141 18.21 7.77 9.26
CA MET A 141 17.37 6.60 9.00
C MET A 141 18.20 5.32 9.16
N LEU A 142 17.62 4.30 9.79
CA LEU A 142 18.26 2.98 9.94
C LEU A 142 18.11 2.07 8.70
N SER A 143 17.24 2.45 7.77
CA SER A 143 16.95 1.76 6.51
C SER A 143 16.62 2.80 5.45
N ASP A 144 16.73 2.47 4.16
CA ASP A 144 16.22 3.35 3.10
C ASP A 144 14.68 3.31 3.00
N HIS A 145 14.01 2.53 3.85
CA HIS A 145 12.57 2.52 4.10
C HIS A 145 12.25 2.90 5.54
N MET A 146 11.02 3.37 5.78
CA MET A 146 10.50 3.61 7.13
C MET A 146 9.32 2.68 7.39
N GLY A 147 9.29 2.08 8.58
CA GLY A 147 8.18 1.24 9.01
C GLY A 147 7.04 2.07 9.58
N PHE A 148 5.82 1.83 9.08
CA PHE A 148 4.60 2.41 9.61
C PHE A 148 3.57 1.34 9.98
N SER A 149 2.71 1.65 10.94
CA SER A 149 1.54 0.86 11.31
C SER A 149 0.26 1.66 11.04
N VAL A 150 -0.84 0.94 10.81
CA VAL A 150 -2.18 1.51 10.67
C VAL A 150 -3.13 0.65 11.49
N ASP A 151 -3.95 1.29 12.31
CA ASP A 151 -5.02 0.65 13.04
C ASP A 151 -6.31 0.75 12.20
N TYR A 152 -6.98 -0.39 12.04
CA TYR A 152 -8.21 -0.50 11.26
C TYR A 152 -9.39 -0.82 12.16
N GLN A 153 -10.44 -0.02 12.06
CA GLN A 153 -11.75 -0.34 12.60
C GLN A 153 -12.54 -1.16 11.58
N LEU A 154 -13.16 -2.25 12.05
CA LEU A 154 -14.10 -3.04 11.29
C LEU A 154 -15.51 -2.49 11.50
N ASN A 155 -16.20 -2.15 10.43
CA ASN A 155 -17.58 -1.68 10.47
C ASN A 155 -18.48 -2.74 9.86
N HIS A 156 -19.44 -3.21 10.64
CA HIS A 156 -20.46 -4.15 10.17
C HIS A 156 -21.64 -3.36 9.62
N SER A 157 -22.12 -3.74 8.43
CA SER A 157 -23.37 -3.25 7.85
C SER A 157 -24.58 -3.99 8.40
#